data_AF-A0A662BWF3-F1
#
_entry.id   AF-A0A662BWF3-F1
#
_cell.length_a   1.000
_cell.length_b   1.000
_cell.length_c   1.000
_cell.angle_alpha   90.00
_cell.angle_beta   90.00
_cell.angle_gamma   90.00
#
_symmetry.space_group_name_H-M   'P 1'
#
loop_
_entity.id
_entity.type
_entity.pdbx_description
1 polymer ?
#
loop_
_entity_poly.entity_id
_entity_poly.type
_entity_poly.pdbx_seq_one_letter_code
_entity_poly.pdbx_strand_id
1 'polypeptide(L)'
;MVILIIFTSCDQVIFTEPQPRKVKELIEIPQILHGTYLDQDGDTMYVDQGSFSYSSSEYGGLRNVFLSDSAVLKQYKDQYYYNASVVVMEERFWLSYIIYLRDGGSGFDLYAMDPDDIVKLAKLQEISSKIRDIEDGEQKYYLFDPKKKDYKKIISDTIFTKMISFRKIGFGK
;
A
#
# COMPACT_ATOMS: atom_id res chain seq x y z
N MET A 1 28.81 -25.72 -13.87
CA MET A 1 27.72 -24.73 -14.06
C MET A 1 27.27 -24.32 -12.67
N VAL A 2 27.70 -23.16 -12.19
CA VAL A 2 27.27 -22.62 -10.89
C VAL A 2 25.94 -21.92 -11.14
N ILE A 3 24.86 -22.44 -10.57
CA ILE A 3 23.56 -21.76 -10.58
C ILE A 3 23.65 -20.67 -9.52
N LEU A 4 23.81 -19.42 -9.97
CA LEU A 4 23.75 -18.24 -9.12
C LEU A 4 22.25 -17.99 -8.84
N ILE A 5 21.77 -18.40 -7.66
CA ILE A 5 20.43 -18.07 -7.19
C ILE A 5 20.47 -16.60 -6.76
N ILE A 6 19.92 -15.72 -7.58
CA ILE A 6 19.73 -14.31 -7.24
C ILE A 6 18.48 -14.26 -6.37
N PHE A 7 18.65 -14.16 -5.06
CA PHE A 7 17.56 -13.89 -4.13
C PHE A 7 17.15 -12.44 -4.33
N THR A 8 15.96 -12.20 -4.90
CA THR A 8 15.34 -10.89 -4.90
C THR A 8 14.89 -10.60 -3.48
N SER A 9 15.57 -9.70 -2.76
CA SER A 9 15.15 -9.36 -1.40
C SER A 9 13.80 -8.64 -1.47
N CYS A 10 12.81 -9.14 -0.72
CA CYS A 10 11.54 -8.45 -0.53
C CYS A 10 11.74 -7.35 0.52
N ASP A 11 12.50 -6.32 0.15
CA ASP A 11 12.64 -5.13 0.97
C ASP A 11 11.29 -4.42 1.09
N GLN A 12 11.00 -3.79 2.24
CA GLN A 12 9.74 -3.06 2.45
C GLN A 12 9.93 -1.80 3.29
N VAL A 13 9.13 -0.77 3.00
CA VAL A 13 9.05 0.44 3.83
C VAL A 13 7.85 0.32 4.78
N ILE A 14 8.10 0.40 6.08
CA ILE A 14 7.09 0.22 7.12
C ILE A 14 7.03 1.42 8.08
N PHE A 15 5.88 1.55 8.75
CA PHE A 15 5.58 2.63 9.68
C PHE A 15 5.18 2.12 11.06
N THR A 16 5.43 2.93 12.08
CA THR A 16 4.98 2.70 13.46
C THR A 16 3.46 2.78 13.63
N GLU A 17 2.77 3.53 12.76
CA GLU A 17 1.33 3.76 12.79
C GLU A 17 0.73 3.73 11.38
N PRO A 18 -0.58 3.42 11.25
CA PRO A 18 -1.25 3.46 9.96
C PRO A 18 -1.34 4.90 9.45
N GLN A 19 -0.97 5.10 8.21
CA GLN A 19 -0.86 6.40 7.57
C GLN A 19 -2.12 6.77 6.76
N PRO A 20 -2.54 8.04 6.72
CA PRO A 20 -2.04 9.16 7.50
C PRO A 20 -2.38 9.02 8.99
N ARG A 21 -1.48 9.51 9.86
CA ARG A 21 -1.72 9.58 11.31
C ARG A 21 -2.90 10.50 11.64
N LYS A 22 -3.68 10.12 12.65
CA LYS A 22 -4.82 10.89 13.18
C LYS A 22 -5.93 11.19 12.15
N VAL A 23 -6.00 10.41 11.08
CA VAL A 23 -7.15 10.37 10.18
C VAL A 23 -8.03 9.21 10.60
N LYS A 24 -9.35 9.48 10.68
CA LYS A 24 -10.35 8.49 11.08
C LYS A 24 -10.39 7.35 10.06
N GLU A 25 -10.44 6.13 10.57
CA GLU A 25 -10.63 4.93 9.77
C GLU A 25 -12.07 4.84 9.27
N LEU A 26 -12.20 4.36 8.04
CA LEU A 26 -13.50 4.06 7.45
C LEU A 26 -13.98 2.71 7.99
N ILE A 27 -15.26 2.66 8.34
CA ILE A 27 -15.93 1.43 8.77
C ILE A 27 -16.32 0.53 7.60
N GLU A 28 -16.33 1.09 6.38
CA GLU A 28 -16.69 0.42 5.14
C GLU A 28 -15.89 1.02 3.98
N ILE A 29 -15.70 0.23 2.94
CA ILE A 29 -15.12 0.67 1.68
C ILE A 29 -16.18 1.52 0.96
N PRO A 30 -15.85 2.75 0.52
CA PRO A 30 -16.81 3.61 -0.18
C PRO A 30 -17.34 3.02 -1.48
N GLN A 31 -18.63 3.26 -1.75
CA GLN A 31 -19.35 2.74 -2.92
C GLN A 31 -18.64 3.02 -4.26
N ILE A 32 -17.94 4.15 -4.38
CA ILE A 32 -17.21 4.52 -5.60
C ILE A 32 -16.08 3.52 -5.95
N LEU A 33 -15.54 2.81 -4.95
CA LEU A 33 -14.52 1.77 -5.12
C LEU A 33 -15.10 0.38 -5.35
N HIS A 34 -16.41 0.16 -5.15
CA HIS A 34 -17.00 -1.17 -5.29
C HIS A 34 -17.03 -1.63 -6.74
N GLY A 35 -16.77 -2.90 -6.96
CA GLY A 35 -16.95 -3.56 -8.24
C GLY A 35 -15.86 -4.56 -8.55
N THR A 36 -15.79 -4.93 -9.83
CA THR A 36 -14.77 -5.82 -10.35
C THR A 36 -13.88 -5.02 -11.28
N TYR A 37 -12.58 -5.23 -11.15
CA TYR A 37 -11.55 -4.52 -11.89
C TYR A 37 -10.58 -5.52 -12.51
N LEU A 38 -10.00 -5.16 -13.65
CA LEU A 38 -8.88 -5.86 -14.26
C LEU A 38 -7.65 -4.98 -14.22
N ASP A 39 -6.50 -5.58 -13.96
CA ASP A 39 -5.21 -4.95 -14.17
C ASP A 39 -4.75 -5.08 -15.64
N GLN A 40 -3.47 -4.85 -15.89
CA GLN A 40 -2.85 -4.97 -17.21
C GLN A 40 -2.59 -6.42 -17.65
N ASP A 41 -2.42 -7.34 -16.70
CA ASP A 41 -2.13 -8.75 -16.94
C ASP A 41 -3.41 -9.60 -17.02
N GLY A 42 -4.56 -8.99 -16.75
CA GLY A 42 -5.88 -9.64 -16.76
C GLY A 42 -6.27 -10.25 -15.41
N ASP A 43 -5.46 -10.02 -14.38
CA ASP A 43 -5.76 -10.37 -13.01
C ASP A 43 -6.92 -9.50 -12.50
N THR A 44 -7.82 -10.16 -11.78
CA THR A 44 -9.04 -9.56 -11.26
C THR A 44 -8.88 -9.07 -9.83
N MET A 45 -9.30 -7.82 -9.58
CA MET A 45 -9.53 -7.26 -8.25
C MET A 45 -11.04 -7.13 -8.02
N TYR A 46 -11.53 -7.77 -6.96
CA TYR A 46 -12.90 -7.63 -6.48
C TYR A 46 -12.92 -6.72 -5.26
N VAL A 47 -13.87 -5.78 -5.20
CA VAL A 47 -14.05 -4.86 -4.07
C VAL A 47 -15.53 -4.77 -3.71
N ASP A 48 -15.86 -5.00 -2.45
CA ASP A 48 -17.19 -4.84 -1.88
C ASP A 48 -17.19 -3.89 -0.67
N GLN A 49 -18.28 -3.89 0.12
CA GLN A 49 -18.43 -2.98 1.27
C GLN A 49 -17.38 -3.19 2.37
N GLY A 50 -16.92 -4.43 2.59
CA GLY A 50 -16.06 -4.76 3.73
C GLY A 50 -14.72 -5.36 3.34
N SER A 51 -14.52 -5.67 2.07
CA SER A 51 -13.39 -6.47 1.62
C SER A 51 -12.94 -6.13 0.21
N PHE A 52 -11.69 -6.50 -0.08
CA PHE A 52 -11.22 -6.62 -1.44
C PHE A 52 -10.36 -7.86 -1.60
N SER A 53 -10.29 -8.40 -2.81
CA SER A 53 -9.48 -9.55 -3.11
C SER A 53 -8.87 -9.45 -4.50
N TYR A 54 -7.55 -9.54 -4.56
CA TYR A 54 -6.79 -9.61 -5.79
C TYR A 54 -6.39 -11.04 -6.12
N SER A 55 -6.51 -11.43 -7.38
CA SER A 55 -6.26 -12.81 -7.85
C SER A 55 -4.81 -13.09 -8.22
N SER A 56 -3.99 -12.05 -8.39
CA SER A 56 -2.58 -12.20 -8.73
C SER A 56 -1.78 -12.90 -7.63
N SER A 57 -0.91 -13.83 -8.02
CA SER A 57 0.01 -14.51 -7.10
C SER A 57 1.19 -13.65 -6.66
N GLU A 58 1.56 -12.64 -7.46
CA GLU A 58 2.68 -11.72 -7.16
C GLU A 58 2.38 -10.84 -5.94
N TYR A 59 1.11 -10.49 -5.76
CA TYR A 59 0.64 -9.58 -4.71
C TYR A 59 -0.23 -10.32 -3.69
N GLY A 60 0.26 -11.46 -3.19
CA GLY A 60 -0.49 -12.33 -2.28
C GLY A 60 -1.05 -11.63 -1.03
N GLY A 61 -0.43 -10.54 -0.57
CA GLY A 61 -0.91 -9.70 0.54
C GLY A 61 -2.22 -8.94 0.27
N LEU A 62 -2.72 -8.94 -0.98
CA LEU A 62 -3.99 -8.31 -1.37
C LEU A 62 -5.11 -9.34 -1.61
N ARG A 63 -4.89 -10.61 -1.28
CA ARG A 63 -5.90 -11.67 -1.45
C ARG A 63 -6.79 -11.76 -0.21
N ASN A 64 -8.12 -11.79 -0.41
CA ASN A 64 -9.14 -11.93 0.65
C ASN A 64 -8.93 -10.98 1.86
N VAL A 65 -8.69 -9.70 1.59
CA VAL A 65 -8.50 -8.69 2.64
C VAL A 65 -9.85 -8.19 3.14
N PHE A 66 -10.04 -8.19 4.46
CA PHE A 66 -11.23 -7.63 5.13
C PHE A 66 -10.83 -6.46 6.02
N LEU A 67 -11.61 -5.38 5.99
CA LEU A 67 -11.39 -4.25 6.88
C LEU A 67 -11.47 -4.70 8.35
N SER A 68 -10.42 -4.40 9.11
CA SER A 68 -10.20 -4.88 10.47
C SER A 68 -9.08 -4.09 11.16
N ASP A 69 -8.79 -4.40 12.41
CA ASP A 69 -7.67 -3.82 13.16
C ASP A 69 -6.28 -4.09 12.52
N SER A 70 -6.19 -5.02 11.57
CA SER A 70 -4.99 -5.34 10.80
C SER A 70 -5.00 -4.81 9.36
N ALA A 71 -6.14 -4.27 8.91
CA ALA A 71 -6.35 -3.83 7.54
C ALA A 71 -7.31 -2.64 7.55
N VAL A 72 -6.75 -1.42 7.58
CA VAL A 72 -7.54 -0.21 7.77
C VAL A 72 -7.55 0.64 6.50
N LEU A 73 -8.73 1.18 6.16
CA LEU A 73 -8.89 2.13 5.07
C LEU A 73 -9.14 3.52 5.65
N LYS A 74 -8.46 4.53 5.10
CA LYS A 74 -8.62 5.93 5.51
C LYS A 74 -8.89 6.79 4.29
N GLN A 75 -9.74 7.80 4.43
CA GLN A 75 -9.90 8.85 3.43
C GLN A 75 -9.20 10.12 3.89
N TYR A 76 -8.31 10.65 3.08
CA TYR A 76 -7.68 11.94 3.35
C TYR A 76 -7.64 12.76 2.07
N LYS A 77 -8.36 13.89 2.10
CA LYS A 77 -8.67 14.70 0.91
C LYS A 77 -9.40 13.85 -0.14
N ASP A 78 -8.89 13.82 -1.36
CA ASP A 78 -9.43 13.16 -2.56
C ASP A 78 -8.88 11.74 -2.77
N GLN A 79 -8.15 11.20 -1.80
CA GLN A 79 -7.45 9.92 -1.91
C GLN A 79 -7.83 8.97 -0.78
N TYR A 80 -7.68 7.68 -1.04
CA TYR A 80 -7.80 6.63 -0.03
C TYR A 80 -6.44 6.02 0.28
N TYR A 81 -6.28 5.61 1.54
CA TYR A 81 -5.07 5.04 2.07
C TYR A 81 -5.40 3.70 2.69
N TYR A 82 -4.96 2.63 2.05
CA TYR A 82 -5.07 1.29 2.60
C TYR A 82 -3.80 0.99 3.40
N ASN A 83 -3.97 0.56 4.65
CA ASN A 83 -2.86 0.18 5.51
C ASN A 83 -3.02 -1.26 5.97
N ALA A 84 -1.97 -2.05 5.75
CA ALA A 84 -1.91 -3.44 6.18
C ALA A 84 -0.92 -3.53 7.34
N SER A 85 -1.34 -4.15 8.44
CA SER A 85 -0.42 -4.42 9.54
C SER A 85 0.48 -5.60 9.21
N VAL A 86 1.77 -5.47 9.50
CA VAL A 86 2.74 -6.56 9.43
C VAL A 86 3.33 -6.76 10.83
N VAL A 87 3.60 -8.02 11.21
CA VAL A 87 4.27 -8.33 12.48
C VAL A 87 5.69 -8.73 12.15
N VAL A 88 6.66 -7.96 12.65
CA VAL A 88 8.09 -8.18 12.44
C VAL A 88 8.76 -8.18 13.81
N MET A 89 9.53 -9.22 14.13
CA MET A 89 10.15 -9.38 15.46
C MET A 89 9.17 -9.21 16.63
N GLU A 90 7.98 -9.82 16.54
CA GLU A 90 6.90 -9.72 17.55
C GLU A 90 6.29 -8.32 17.75
N GLU A 91 6.74 -7.30 16.99
CA GLU A 91 6.19 -5.95 17.00
C GLU A 91 5.26 -5.74 15.78
N ARG A 92 4.17 -4.98 15.96
CA ARG A 92 3.25 -4.62 14.86
C ARG A 92 3.67 -3.31 14.19
N PHE A 93 3.83 -3.36 12.88
CA PHE A 93 4.08 -2.22 12.00
C PHE A 93 3.05 -2.15 10.88
N TRP A 94 3.18 -1.14 10.01
CA TRP A 94 2.21 -0.85 8.97
C TRP A 94 2.85 -0.60 7.61
N LEU A 95 2.35 -1.29 6.60
CA LEU A 95 2.51 -0.93 5.20
C LEU A 95 1.42 0.09 4.82
N SER A 96 1.72 0.97 3.87
CA SER A 96 0.78 2.00 3.40
C SER A 96 0.73 2.02 1.88
N TYR A 97 -0.48 1.97 1.35
CA TYR A 97 -0.80 2.06 -0.05
C TYR A 97 -1.72 3.26 -0.30
N ILE A 98 -1.49 4.00 -1.37
CA ILE A 98 -2.39 5.07 -1.83
C ILE A 98 -3.21 4.56 -3.00
N ILE A 99 -4.51 4.79 -2.93
CA ILE A 99 -5.48 4.50 -3.97
C ILE A 99 -5.91 5.83 -4.60
N TYR A 100 -5.51 6.04 -5.85
CA TYR A 100 -5.91 7.19 -6.66
C TYR A 100 -7.06 6.78 -7.59
N LEU A 101 -8.24 7.35 -7.37
CA LEU A 101 -9.37 7.15 -8.28
C LEU A 101 -9.11 7.82 -9.63
N ARG A 102 -9.49 7.12 -10.71
CA ARG A 102 -9.50 7.66 -12.08
C ARG A 102 -10.93 7.86 -12.56
N ASP A 103 -11.13 8.93 -13.34
CA ASP A 103 -12.38 9.31 -14.02
C ASP A 103 -13.67 9.00 -13.23
N GLY A 104 -13.75 9.47 -11.97
CA GLY A 104 -14.94 9.31 -11.15
C GLY A 104 -15.26 7.87 -10.73
N GLY A 105 -14.26 6.98 -10.70
CA GLY A 105 -14.41 5.58 -10.27
C GLY A 105 -14.45 4.57 -11.42
N SER A 106 -14.09 4.97 -12.64
CA SER A 106 -13.90 4.05 -13.79
C SER A 106 -12.72 3.09 -13.60
N GLY A 107 -11.85 3.41 -12.65
CA GLY A 107 -10.66 2.66 -12.29
C GLY A 107 -9.92 3.33 -11.15
N PHE A 108 -8.82 2.75 -10.73
CA PHE A 108 -7.91 3.36 -9.77
C PHE A 108 -6.49 2.88 -9.99
N ASP A 109 -5.53 3.66 -9.50
CA ASP A 109 -4.13 3.29 -9.46
C ASP A 109 -3.73 3.06 -8.01
N LEU A 110 -2.95 1.99 -7.77
CA LEU A 110 -2.40 1.66 -6.47
C LEU A 110 -0.92 2.07 -6.45
N TYR A 111 -0.54 2.80 -5.42
CA TYR A 111 0.82 3.25 -5.20
C TYR A 111 1.34 2.75 -3.85
N ALA A 112 2.60 2.36 -3.78
CA ALA A 112 3.29 2.04 -2.53
C ALA A 112 4.68 2.70 -2.53
N MET A 113 5.36 2.65 -1.40
CA MET A 113 6.76 3.05 -1.36
C MET A 113 7.63 1.89 -1.86
N ASP A 114 8.51 2.21 -2.80
CA ASP A 114 9.46 1.28 -3.37
C ASP A 114 10.81 1.46 -2.67
N PRO A 115 11.29 0.47 -1.89
CA PRO A 115 12.57 0.56 -1.21
C PRO A 115 13.77 0.55 -2.17
N ASP A 116 13.60 0.06 -3.41
CA ASP A 116 14.65 0.06 -4.42
C ASP A 116 14.77 1.42 -5.13
N ASP A 117 13.76 2.29 -5.01
CA ASP A 117 13.84 3.70 -5.43
C ASP A 117 14.64 4.51 -4.41
N ILE A 118 15.96 4.42 -4.49
CA ILE A 118 16.90 5.09 -3.58
C ILE A 118 16.69 6.61 -3.48
N VAL A 119 16.18 7.24 -4.54
CA VAL A 119 15.94 8.69 -4.57
C VAL A 119 14.72 9.03 -3.70
N LYS A 120 13.62 8.28 -3.86
CA LYS A 120 12.43 8.46 -3.04
C LYS A 120 12.65 8.02 -1.60
N LEU A 121 13.44 6.97 -1.38
CA LEU A 121 13.80 6.53 -0.03
C LEU A 121 14.66 7.57 0.70
N ALA A 122 15.65 8.16 0.04
CA ALA A 122 16.44 9.25 0.61
C ALA A 122 15.56 10.47 0.93
N LYS A 123 14.64 10.83 0.04
CA LYS A 123 13.68 11.91 0.26
C LYS A 123 12.74 11.63 1.43
N LEU A 124 12.29 10.39 1.58
CA LEU A 124 11.52 9.97 2.75
C LEU A 124 12.32 10.13 4.03
N GLN A 125 13.60 9.77 4.04
CA GLN A 125 14.49 9.92 5.19
C GLN A 125 14.76 11.39 5.56
N GLU A 126 14.78 12.30 4.59
CA GLU A 126 14.86 13.74 4.85
C GLU A 126 13.59 14.30 5.49
N ILE A 127 12.43 13.82 5.06
CA ILE A 127 11.13 14.30 5.54
C ILE A 127 10.76 13.66 6.88
N SER A 128 11.01 12.37 7.01
CA SER A 128 10.68 11.53 8.15
C SER A 128 11.96 10.89 8.66
N SER A 129 12.33 11.16 9.91
CA SER A 129 13.46 10.48 10.52
C SER A 129 13.25 8.96 10.46
N LYS A 130 14.12 8.28 9.71
CA LYS A 130 14.24 6.82 9.75
C LYS A 130 14.62 6.42 11.17
N ILE A 131 13.91 5.45 11.74
CA ILE A 131 14.22 4.96 13.08
C ILE A 131 15.37 3.97 13.00
N ARG A 132 15.18 2.88 12.23
CA ARG A 132 16.13 1.77 12.11
C ARG A 132 15.81 0.92 10.87
N ASP A 133 16.77 0.08 10.50
CA ASP A 133 16.51 -1.09 9.67
C ASP A 133 16.15 -2.28 10.57
N ILE A 134 15.26 -3.13 10.10
CA ILE A 134 14.90 -4.39 10.75
C ILE A 134 15.14 -5.51 9.74
N GLU A 135 15.87 -6.54 10.14
CA GLU A 135 16.12 -7.74 9.32
C GLU A 135 15.32 -8.90 9.92
N ASP A 136 14.53 -9.58 9.08
CA ASP A 136 13.76 -10.77 9.45
C ASP A 136 13.93 -11.83 8.36
N GLY A 137 14.87 -12.75 8.58
CA GLY A 137 15.29 -13.72 7.56
C GLY A 137 15.92 -13.04 6.35
N GLU A 138 15.32 -13.26 5.17
CA GLU A 138 15.75 -12.64 3.90
C GLU A 138 15.07 -11.29 3.62
N GLN A 139 14.18 -10.85 4.51
CA GLN A 139 13.44 -9.59 4.35
C GLN A 139 14.10 -8.48 5.15
N LYS A 140 14.20 -7.32 4.50
CA LYS A 140 14.70 -6.10 5.12
C LYS A 140 13.61 -5.04 5.15
N TYR A 141 13.42 -4.44 6.31
CA TYR A 141 12.41 -3.44 6.55
C TYR A 141 13.03 -2.10 6.92
N TYR A 142 12.63 -1.04 6.22
CA TYR A 142 13.00 0.33 6.52
C TYR A 142 11.91 0.96 7.39
N LEU A 143 12.16 1.11 8.69
CA LEU A 143 11.18 1.64 9.64
C LEU A 143 11.24 3.17 9.74
N PHE A 144 10.11 3.82 9.51
CA PHE A 144 9.93 5.26 9.62
C PHE A 144 8.84 5.64 10.64
N ASP A 145 9.01 6.78 11.30
CA ASP A 145 8.01 7.38 12.20
C ASP A 145 7.72 8.84 11.82
N PRO A 146 6.99 9.07 10.71
CA PRO A 146 6.69 10.42 10.25
C PRO A 146 5.81 11.15 11.25
N LYS A 147 6.15 12.40 11.58
CA LYS A 147 5.23 13.23 12.38
C LYS A 147 4.08 13.71 11.50
N LYS A 148 2.97 14.11 12.11
CA LYS A 148 1.77 14.61 11.40
C LYS A 148 2.10 15.71 10.36
N LYS A 149 3.01 16.63 10.71
CA LYS A 149 3.43 17.73 9.83
C LYS A 149 4.24 17.25 8.62
N ASP A 150 4.93 16.13 8.76
CA ASP A 150 5.82 15.57 7.74
C ASP A 150 5.00 14.77 6.72
N TYR A 151 3.90 14.13 7.15
CA TYR A 151 3.06 13.34 6.25
C TYR A 151 2.46 14.15 5.09
N LYS A 152 2.13 15.43 5.32
CA LYS A 152 1.69 16.32 4.24
C LYS A 152 2.73 16.42 3.13
N LYS A 153 4.02 16.46 3.50
CA LYS A 153 5.14 16.47 2.56
C LYS A 153 5.30 15.11 1.90
N ILE A 154 5.21 14.01 2.66
CA ILE A 154 5.32 12.65 2.13
C ILE A 154 4.33 12.41 0.97
N ILE A 155 3.09 12.86 1.12
CA ILE A 155 2.07 12.76 0.05
C ILE A 155 2.39 13.71 -1.12
N SER A 156 2.79 14.96 -0.86
CA SER A 156 3.00 15.95 -1.94
C SER A 156 4.22 15.67 -2.79
N ASP A 157 5.20 14.97 -2.23
CA ASP A 157 6.55 14.89 -2.79
C ASP A 157 6.76 13.69 -3.72
N THR A 158 5.68 13.03 -4.14
CA THR A 158 5.68 11.89 -5.07
C THR A 158 6.58 10.73 -4.59
N ILE A 159 6.63 10.50 -3.28
CA ILE A 159 7.45 9.45 -2.65
C ILE A 159 6.91 8.06 -2.93
N PHE A 160 5.62 7.95 -3.26
CA PHE A 160 5.04 6.69 -3.66
C PHE A 160 5.29 6.43 -5.16
N THR A 161 5.50 5.16 -5.50
CA THR A 161 5.65 4.63 -6.85
C THR A 161 4.36 3.93 -7.24
N LYS A 162 3.91 4.14 -8.47
CA LYS A 162 2.74 3.43 -8.99
C LYS A 162 3.11 1.97 -9.14
N MET A 163 2.39 1.09 -8.44
CA MET A 163 2.58 -0.35 -8.56
C MET A 163 1.75 -0.91 -9.71
N ILE A 164 0.46 -0.60 -9.69
CA ILE A 164 -0.51 -1.25 -10.57
C ILE A 164 -1.68 -0.33 -10.87
N SER A 165 -2.26 -0.51 -12.06
CA SER A 165 -3.42 0.24 -12.54
C SER A 165 -4.59 -0.72 -12.75
N PHE A 166 -5.74 -0.39 -12.17
CA PHE A 166 -6.96 -1.17 -12.27
C PHE A 166 -8.03 -0.42 -13.07
N ARG A 167 -8.68 -1.13 -14.00
CA ARG A 167 -9.82 -0.63 -14.78
C ARG A 167 -11.07 -1.40 -14.38
N LYS A 168 -12.14 -0.67 -14.04
CA LYS A 168 -13.42 -1.27 -13.69
C LYS A 168 -14.02 -1.94 -14.92
N ILE A 169 -14.53 -3.15 -14.74
CA ILE A 169 -15.34 -3.82 -15.74
C ILE A 169 -16.81 -3.65 -15.34
N GLY A 170 -17.59 -3.03 -16.22
CA GLY A 170 -19.04 -3.01 -16.06
C GLY A 170 -19.57 -4.40 -16.41
N PHE A 171 -20.32 -5.02 -15.50
CA PHE A 171 -21.24 -6.06 -15.94
C PHE A 171 -22.28 -5.37 -16.81
N GLY A 172 -22.33 -5.75 -18.09
CA GLY A 172 -23.37 -5.28 -19.00
C GLY A 172 -24.73 -5.46 -18.33
N LYS A 173 -25.55 -4.41 -18.35
CA LYS A 173 -26.96 -4.51 -17.97
C LYS A 173 -27.67 -5.55 -18.82
#